data_AF-A0A847I6C4-F1
#
_entry.id   AF-A0A847I6C4-F1
#
_cell.length_a   1.000
_cell.length_b   1.000
_cell.length_c   1.000
_cell.angle_alpha   90.00
_cell.angle_beta   90.00
_cell.angle_gamma   90.00
#
_symmetry.space_group_name_H-M   'P 1'
#
loop_
_entity.id
_entity.type
_entity.pdbx_description
1 polymer ?
#
loop_
_entity_poly.entity_id
_entity_poly.type
_entity_poly.pdbx_seq_one_letter_code
_entity_poly.pdbx_strand_id
1 'polypeptide(L)'
;MIVPLPGFLAHLDWNPLWQAMGGAGAALLAWVPFVNPVKLPAGARLWMYLPLTLCIAVVYRATRARSLEKLPRGTLLTFVNITVGMIAIAVAFYVVSRAALYLRPVSA
;
A
#
# COMPACT_ATOMS: atom_id res chain seq x y z
N MET A 1 -17.71 -1.37 17.71
CA MET A 1 -17.67 -0.63 16.44
C MET A 1 -18.61 0.55 16.60
N ILE A 2 -18.09 1.74 16.93
CA ILE A 2 -18.90 2.95 17.05
C ILE A 2 -19.10 3.45 15.62
N VAL A 3 -20.26 3.18 15.05
CA VAL A 3 -20.67 3.79 13.78
C VAL A 3 -21.33 5.11 14.15
N PRO A 4 -20.75 6.28 13.79
CA PRO A 4 -21.36 7.56 14.10
C PRO A 4 -22.72 7.68 13.39
N LEU A 5 -23.69 8.33 14.04
CA LEU A 5 -25.03 8.51 13.49
C LEU A 5 -24.99 9.23 12.13
N PRO A 6 -25.90 8.90 11.19
CA PRO A 6 -26.05 9.64 9.94
C PRO A 6 -26.31 11.12 10.25
N GLY A 7 -25.38 12.00 9.86
CA GLY A 7 -25.44 13.44 10.14
C GLY A 7 -24.42 13.98 11.16
N PHE A 8 -23.70 13.11 11.88
CA PHE A 8 -22.64 13.56 12.80
C PHE A 8 -21.49 14.31 12.08
N LEU A 9 -21.25 14.01 10.80
CA LEU A 9 -20.20 14.67 10.02
C LEU A 9 -20.71 15.86 9.19
N ALA A 10 -22.03 16.10 9.15
CA ALA A 10 -22.64 17.13 8.29
C ALA A 10 -22.64 18.54 8.91
N HIS A 11 -22.47 18.65 10.23
CA HIS A 11 -22.38 19.92 10.95
C HIS A 11 -20.92 20.34 11.23
N LEU A 12 -19.95 19.46 10.95
CA LEU A 12 -18.54 19.85 10.92
C LEU A 12 -18.30 20.66 9.65
N ASP A 13 -17.98 21.94 9.79
CA ASP A 13 -17.40 22.70 8.69
C ASP A 13 -15.98 22.18 8.44
N TRP A 14 -15.83 21.35 7.41
CA TRP A 14 -14.56 20.72 7.03
C TRP A 14 -13.59 21.69 6.36
N ASN A 15 -14.07 22.86 5.93
CA ASN A 15 -13.30 23.85 5.21
C ASN A 15 -12.09 24.40 6.02
N PRO A 16 -12.23 24.77 7.31
CA PRO A 16 -11.09 25.19 8.14
C PRO A 16 -10.05 24.08 8.37
N LEU A 17 -10.48 22.82 8.50
CA LEU A 17 -9.56 21.68 8.63
C LEU A 17 -8.78 21.44 7.34
N TRP A 18 -9.45 21.53 6.18
CA TRP A 18 -8.81 21.41 4.87
C TRP A 18 -7.79 22.54 4.61
N GLN A 19 -8.12 23.76 5.04
CA GLN A 19 -7.21 24.92 4.96
C GLN A 19 -6.01 24.77 5.91
N ALA A 20 -6.23 24.26 7.13
CA ALA A 20 -5.17 23.98 8.09
C ALA A 20 -4.23 22.84 7.65
N MET A 21 -4.75 21.84 6.92
CA MET A 21 -3.97 20.72 6.38
C MET A 21 -3.27 21.03 5.03
N GLY A 22 -3.36 22.27 4.54
CA GLY A 22 -2.57 22.77 3.41
C GLY A 22 -3.28 22.83 2.05
N GLY A 23 -4.61 22.74 2.00
CA GLY A 23 -5.42 23.08 0.83
C GLY A 23 -5.00 22.43 -0.51
N ALA A 24 -5.26 23.11 -1.63
CA ALA A 24 -4.89 22.64 -2.97
C ALA A 24 -3.38 22.40 -3.16
N GLY A 25 -2.54 23.13 -2.39
CA GLY A 25 -1.09 22.93 -2.38
C GLY A 25 -0.68 21.56 -1.82
N ALA A 26 -1.28 21.12 -0.72
CA ALA A 26 -1.06 19.78 -0.17
C ALA A 26 -1.54 18.69 -1.13
N ALA A 27 -2.65 18.92 -1.84
CA ALA A 27 -3.13 18.00 -2.88
C ALA A 27 -2.13 17.87 -4.04
N LEU A 28 -1.48 18.96 -4.46
CA LEU A 28 -0.43 18.91 -5.48
C LEU A 28 0.86 18.25 -4.97
N LEU A 29 1.24 18.49 -3.71
CA LEU A 29 2.40 17.83 -3.09
C LEU A 29 2.22 16.32 -2.96
N ALA A 30 0.99 15.83 -2.78
CA ALA A 30 0.69 14.39 -2.78
C ALA A 30 1.05 13.70 -4.11
N TRP A 31 1.14 14.42 -5.22
CA TRP A 31 1.55 13.87 -6.52
C TRP A 31 3.07 13.73 -6.68
N VAL A 32 3.86 14.43 -5.86
CA VAL A 32 5.33 14.47 -5.99
C VAL A 32 5.99 13.09 -5.97
N PRO A 33 5.60 12.12 -5.12
CA PRO A 33 6.23 10.79 -5.13
C PRO A 33 6.00 9.98 -6.42
N PHE A 34 4.93 10.31 -7.17
CA PHE A 34 4.60 9.62 -8.43
C PHE A 34 5.36 10.21 -9.62
N VAL A 35 5.62 11.53 -9.60
CA VAL A 35 6.39 12.22 -10.65
C VAL A 35 7.89 12.11 -10.38
N ASN A 36 8.31 12.20 -9.12
CA ASN A 36 9.69 12.08 -8.67
C ASN A 36 9.81 10.93 -7.66
N PRO A 37 9.95 9.68 -8.14
CA PRO A 37 10.04 8.53 -7.26
C PRO A 37 11.28 8.63 -6.37
N VAL A 38 11.06 8.42 -5.07
CA VAL A 38 12.14 8.38 -4.08
C VAL A 38 13.12 7.26 -4.44
N LYS A 39 14.38 7.62 -4.68
CA LYS A 39 15.43 6.67 -5.02
C LYS A 39 15.82 5.85 -3.79
N LEU A 40 15.12 4.75 -3.57
CA LEU A 40 15.46 3.80 -2.50
C LEU A 40 16.62 2.88 -2.94
N PRO A 41 17.64 2.67 -2.09
CA PRO A 41 18.68 1.67 -2.31
C PRO A 41 18.07 0.29 -2.56
N ALA A 42 18.58 -0.46 -3.53
CA ALA A 42 17.98 -1.75 -3.94
C ALA A 42 17.83 -2.73 -2.75
N GLY A 43 18.83 -2.80 -1.87
CA GLY A 43 18.79 -3.64 -0.67
C GLY A 43 17.82 -3.18 0.43
N ALA A 44 17.49 -1.88 0.49
CA ALA A 44 16.61 -1.33 1.53
C ALA A 44 15.12 -1.56 1.24
N ARG A 45 14.74 -1.77 -0.03
CA ARG A 45 13.33 -1.92 -0.44
C ARG A 45 12.68 -3.13 0.20
N LEU A 46 13.38 -4.27 0.22
CA LEU A 46 12.86 -5.49 0.83
C LEU A 46 12.71 -5.32 2.35
N TRP A 47 13.70 -4.69 2.98
CA TRP A 47 13.70 -4.40 4.42
C TRP A 47 12.59 -3.46 4.87
N MET A 48 12.15 -2.54 4.03
CA MET A 48 10.97 -1.69 4.32
C MET A 48 9.65 -2.43 4.07
N TYR A 49 9.64 -3.34 3.09
CA TYR A 49 8.45 -4.10 2.71
C TYR A 49 8.04 -5.16 3.74
N LEU A 50 8.99 -5.93 4.28
CA LEU A 50 8.69 -7.02 5.22
C LEU A 50 8.01 -6.56 6.53
N PRO A 51 8.48 -5.53 7.26
CA PRO A 51 7.81 -5.08 8.47
C PRO A 51 6.41 -4.49 8.19
N LEU A 52 6.25 -3.79 7.06
CA LEU A 52 4.96 -3.26 6.62
C LEU A 52 3.95 -4.40 6.38
N THR A 53 4.34 -5.40 5.60
CA THR A 53 3.47 -6.53 5.29
C THR A 53 3.17 -7.42 6.48
N LEU A 54 4.12 -7.57 7.41
CA LEU A 54 3.87 -8.22 8.69
C LEU A 54 2.80 -7.47 9.49
N CYS A 55 2.90 -6.14 9.57
CA CYS A 55 1.90 -5.32 10.24
C CYS A 55 0.50 -5.49 9.63
N ILE A 56 0.40 -5.45 8.30
CA ILE A 56 -0.87 -5.69 7.58
C ILE A 56 -1.42 -7.09 7.89
N ALA A 57 -0.58 -8.12 7.86
CA ALA A 57 -1.00 -9.48 8.16
C ALA A 57 -1.52 -9.63 9.60
N VAL A 58 -0.87 -8.97 10.57
CA VAL A 58 -1.29 -8.94 11.97
C VAL A 58 -2.65 -8.25 12.09
N VAL A 59 -2.82 -7.04 11.55
CA VAL A 59 -4.08 -6.27 11.65
C VAL A 59 -5.23 -7.02 10.95
N TYR A 60 -4.96 -7.57 9.77
CA TYR A 60 -5.95 -8.35 9.04
C TYR A 60 -6.41 -9.58 9.83
N ARG A 61 -5.48 -10.32 10.44
CA ARG A 61 -5.85 -11.51 11.19
C ARG A 61 -6.49 -11.16 12.54
N ALA A 62 -6.04 -10.10 13.20
CA ALA A 62 -6.63 -9.62 14.46
C ALA A 62 -8.10 -9.22 14.30
N THR A 63 -8.46 -8.57 13.18
CA THR A 63 -9.84 -8.18 12.90
C THR A 63 -10.75 -9.35 12.48
N ARG A 64 -10.17 -10.43 11.95
CA ARG A 64 -10.92 -11.56 11.37
C ARG A 64 -10.88 -12.86 12.18
N ALA A 65 -10.03 -12.96 13.22
CA ALA A 65 -9.85 -14.19 13.99
C ALA A 65 -10.96 -14.38 15.04
N ARG A 66 -11.59 -15.57 15.07
CA ARG A 66 -12.56 -15.97 16.11
C ARG A 66 -11.90 -16.57 17.37
N SER A 67 -10.63 -16.97 17.29
CA SER A 67 -9.89 -17.55 18.42
C SER A 67 -8.44 -17.06 18.42
N LEU A 68 -7.98 -16.58 19.58
CA LEU A 68 -6.67 -15.96 19.77
C LEU A 68 -5.51 -16.95 19.64
N GLU A 69 -5.69 -18.22 20.02
CA GLU A 69 -4.61 -19.23 19.99
C GLU A 69 -4.12 -19.56 18.57
N LYS A 70 -4.95 -19.35 17.53
CA LYS A 70 -4.58 -19.58 16.12
C LYS A 70 -4.10 -18.32 15.41
N LEU A 71 -3.93 -17.21 16.13
CA LEU A 71 -3.44 -15.95 15.58
C LEU A 71 -2.07 -16.06 14.92
N PRO A 72 -1.00 -16.55 15.59
CA PRO A 72 0.36 -16.44 15.04
C PRO A 72 0.52 -17.22 13.74
N ARG A 73 -0.02 -18.45 13.68
CA ARG A 73 0.04 -19.28 12.47
C ARG A 73 -0.78 -18.68 11.32
N GLY A 74 -1.96 -18.13 11.61
CA GLY A 74 -2.80 -17.47 10.60
C GLY A 74 -2.17 -16.19 10.07
N THR A 75 -1.52 -15.41 10.93
CA THR A 75 -0.77 -14.20 10.56
C THR A 75 0.41 -14.56 9.66
N LEU A 76 1.20 -15.57 10.03
CA LEU A 76 2.35 -16.00 9.22
C LEU A 76 1.93 -16.47 7.83
N LEU A 77 0.84 -17.24 7.72
CA LEU A 77 0.28 -17.66 6.43
C LEU A 77 -0.19 -16.46 5.59
N THR A 78 -0.85 -15.49 6.22
CA THR A 78 -1.31 -14.28 5.55
C THR A 78 -0.12 -13.45 5.04
N PHE A 79 0.91 -13.30 5.87
CA PHE A 79 2.15 -12.61 5.52
C PHE A 79 2.86 -13.27 4.32
N VAL A 80 3.00 -14.60 4.33
CA VAL A 80 3.59 -15.35 3.22
C VAL A 80 2.75 -15.20 1.96
N ASN A 81 1.42 -15.34 2.04
CA ASN A 81 0.54 -15.20 0.88
C ASN A 81 0.63 -13.81 0.24
N ILE A 82 0.65 -12.74 1.05
CA ILE A 82 0.84 -11.37 0.54
C ILE A 82 2.20 -11.25 -0.14
N THR A 83 3.26 -11.75 0.49
CA THR A 83 4.62 -11.70 -0.05
C THR A 83 4.76 -12.43 -1.37
N VAL A 84 4.26 -13.66 -1.45
CA VAL A 84 4.28 -14.45 -2.68
C VAL A 84 3.44 -13.78 -3.77
N GLY A 85 2.26 -13.25 -3.44
CA GLY A 85 1.42 -12.53 -4.39
C GLY A 85 2.12 -11.31 -4.98
N MET A 86 2.79 -10.51 -4.14
CA MET A 86 3.54 -9.33 -4.59
C MET A 86 4.74 -9.71 -5.46
N ILE A 87 5.46 -10.78 -5.12
CA ILE A 87 6.55 -11.30 -5.96
C ILE A 87 6.01 -11.75 -7.32
N ALA A 88 4.90 -12.48 -7.35
CA ALA A 88 4.29 -12.95 -8.59
C ALA A 88 3.90 -11.77 -9.49
N ILE A 89 3.30 -10.72 -8.93
CA ILE A 89 2.97 -9.49 -9.64
C ILE A 89 4.24 -8.81 -10.18
N ALA A 90 5.27 -8.65 -9.35
CA ALA A 90 6.53 -8.04 -9.77
C ALA A 90 7.20 -8.80 -10.93
N VAL A 91 7.19 -10.14 -10.88
CA VAL A 91 7.69 -11.00 -11.96
C VAL A 91 6.86 -10.83 -13.23
N ALA A 92 5.53 -10.82 -13.11
CA ALA A 92 4.64 -10.61 -14.27
C ALA A 92 4.94 -9.27 -14.97
N PHE A 93 5.07 -8.18 -14.20
CA PHE A 93 5.46 -6.87 -14.75
C PHE A 93 6.85 -6.88 -15.37
N TYR A 94 7.82 -7.57 -14.76
CA TYR A 94 9.16 -7.71 -15.32
C TYR A 94 9.14 -8.44 -16.67
N VAL A 95 8.42 -9.56 -16.77
CA VAL A 95 8.29 -10.33 -18.00
C VAL A 95 7.62 -9.50 -19.10
N VAL A 96 6.51 -8.84 -18.79
CA VAL A 96 5.80 -7.96 -19.74
C VAL A 96 6.70 -6.82 -20.20
N SER A 97 7.41 -6.16 -19.28
CA SER A 97 8.32 -5.07 -19.61
C SER A 97 9.45 -5.55 -20.52
N ARG A 98 10.00 -6.73 -20.24
CA ARG A 98 11.11 -7.30 -21.03
C ARG A 98 10.63 -7.80 -22.40
N ALA A 99 9.42 -8.35 -22.49
CA ALA A 99 8.79 -8.69 -23.75
C ALA A 99 8.51 -7.44 -24.60
N ALA A 100 8.01 -6.36 -23.99
CA ALA A 100 7.79 -5.09 -24.68
C ALA A 100 9.09 -4.47 -25.23
N LEU A 101 10.20 -4.58 -24.49
CA LEU A 101 11.52 -4.14 -24.97
C LEU A 101 12.04 -5.02 -26.11
N TYR A 102 11.75 -6.32 -26.10
CA TYR A 102 12.13 -7.24 -27.18
C TYR A 102 11.30 -7.03 -28.45
N LEU A 103 10.02 -6.69 -28.30
CA LEU A 103 9.10 -6.44 -29.40
C LEU A 103 9.23 -5.03 -30.00
N ARG A 104 9.96 -4.11 -29.35
CA ARG A 104 10.34 -2.86 -30.01
C ARG A 104 11.36 -3.18 -31.11
N PRO A 105 11.01 -3.06 -32.40
CA PRO A 105 12.02 -3.10 -33.43
C PRO A 105 13.02 -1.99 -33.14
N VAL A 106 14.30 -2.34 -33.15
CA VAL A 106 15.40 -1.40 -33.27
C VAL A 106 15.28 -0.77 -34.66
N SER A 107 14.38 0.19 -34.81
CA SER A 107 14.21 0.93 -36.06
C SER A 107 14.35 2.43 -35.76
N ALA A 108 15.53 2.91 -36.13
CA ALA A 108 15.99 4.29 -36.35
C ALA A 108 16.15 5.20 -35.11
#